data_AF-A0A1G9AWX0-F1
#
_entry.id   AF-A0A1G9AWX0-F1
#
_cell.length_a   1.000
_cell.length_b   1.000
_cell.length_c   1.000
_cell.angle_alpha   90.00
_cell.angle_beta   90.00
_cell.angle_gamma   90.00
#
_symmetry.space_group_name_H-M   'P 1'
#
loop_
_entity.id
_entity.type
_entity.pdbx_description
1 polymer ?
#
loop_
_entity_poly.entity_id
_entity_poly.type
_entity_poly.pdbx_seq_one_letter_code
_entity_poly.pdbx_strand_id
1 'polypeptide(L)' 'MGRICSPFIVLECSRECGFTRIYNEPTEEQEKEIADMKTCPDCGAPIRRRFF' A
#
# COMPACT_ATOMS: atom_id res chain seq x y z
N MET A 1 -19.23 1.93 -17.06
CA MET A 1 -18.94 2.29 -15.64
C MET A 1 -18.57 1.01 -14.90
N GLY A 2 -17.30 0.60 -14.99
CA GLY A 2 -16.83 -0.65 -14.37
C GLY A 2 -16.72 -0.47 -12.86
N ARG A 3 -17.57 -1.19 -12.11
CA ARG A 3 -17.46 -1.31 -10.67
C ARG A 3 -16.21 -2.16 -10.39
N ILE A 4 -15.17 -1.56 -9.83
CA ILE A 4 -14.03 -2.30 -9.30
C ILE A 4 -14.56 -2.97 -8.02
N CYS A 5 -14.89 -4.26 -8.11
CA CYS A 5 -15.52 -5.06 -7.06
C CYS A 5 -14.52 -6.03 -6.39
N SER A 6 -13.27 -5.61 -6.18
CA SER A 6 -12.32 -6.36 -5.35
C SER A 6 -11.65 -5.40 -4.38
N PRO A 7 -11.54 -5.74 -3.08
CA PRO A 7 -10.84 -4.91 -2.12
C PRO A 7 -9.36 -4.85 -2.49
N PHE A 8 -8.82 -3.64 -2.58
CA PHE A 8 -7.39 -3.45 -2.85
C PHE A 8 -6.76 -2.48 -1.85
N ILE A 9 -5.48 -2.73 -1.54
CA ILE A 9 -4.70 -1.95 -0.59
C ILE A 9 -3.68 -1.14 -1.37
N VAL A 10 -3.63 0.16 -1.08
CA VAL A 10 -2.62 1.06 -1.62
C VAL A 10 -1.70 1.52 -0.50
N LEU A 11 -0.41 1.27 -0.67
CA LEU A 11 0.67 1.83 0.15
C LEU A 11 1.33 2.96 -0.63
N GLU A 12 1.37 4.15 -0.04
CA GLU A 12 1.94 5.34 -0.68
C GLU A 12 2.83 6.09 0.31
N CYS A 13 3.95 6.64 -0.18
CA CYS A 13 4.80 7.47 0.66
C CYS A 13 4.12 8.81 1.00
N SER A 14 4.11 9.19 2.27
CA SER A 14 3.50 10.46 2.72
C SER A 14 4.19 11.71 2.17
N ARG A 15 5.43 11.57 1.68
CA ARG A 15 6.23 12.66 1.10
C ARG A 15 6.18 12.71 -0.42
N GLU A 16 5.33 11.90 -1.06
CA GLU A 16 5.17 11.88 -2.52
C GLU A 16 6.51 11.72 -3.27
N CYS A 17 7.44 10.97 -2.69
CA CYS A 17 8.75 10.70 -3.30
C CYS A 17 8.68 9.74 -4.51
N GLY A 18 7.47 9.38 -4.96
CA GLY A 18 7.22 8.44 -6.05
C GLY A 18 7.03 6.98 -5.64
N PHE A 19 7.16 6.64 -4.35
CA PHE A 19 6.92 5.27 -3.88
C PHE A 19 5.41 5.00 -3.71
N THR A 20 4.91 4.06 -4.51
CA THR A 20 3.55 3.52 -4.43
C THR A 20 3.57 2.01 -4.68
N ARG A 21 2.87 1.25 -3.85
CA ARG A 21 2.60 -0.18 -4.05
C ARG A 21 1.11 -0.46 -3.94
N ILE A 22 0.61 -1.32 -4.82
CA ILE A 22 -0.81 -1.69 -4.88
C ILE A 22 -0.89 -3.21 -4.77
N TYR A 23 -1.74 -3.67 -3.86
CA TYR A 23 -2.02 -5.08 -3.63
C TYR A 23 -3.49 -5.34 -3.92
N ASN A 24 -3.76 -6.27 -4.83
CA ASN A 24 -5.11 -6.74 -5.13
C ASN A 24 -5.27 -8.12 -4.51
N GLU A 25 -6.23 -8.28 -3.60
CA GLU A 25 -6.44 -9.53 -2.83
C GLU A 25 -5.12 -10.06 -2.21
N PRO A 26 -4.49 -9.30 -1.28
CA PRO A 26 -3.21 -9.68 -0.71
C PRO A 26 -3.26 -11.05 -0.03
N THR A 27 -2.21 -11.85 -0.21
CA THR A 27 -2.04 -13.09 0.53
C THR A 27 -1.72 -12.80 2.00
N GLU A 28 -1.86 -13.80 2.89
CA GLU A 28 -1.54 -13.63 4.33
C GLU A 28 -0.08 -13.16 4.56
N GLU A 29 0.85 -13.57 3.69
CA GLU A 29 2.24 -13.11 3.73
C GLU A 29 2.36 -11.63 3.36
N GLN A 30 1.66 -11.21 2.30
CA GLN A 30 1.62 -9.81 1.88
C GLN A 30 0.89 -8.93 2.90
N GLU A 31 -0.13 -9.44 3.58
CA GLU A 31 -0.78 -8.70 4.67
C GLU A 31 0.20 -8.42 5.82
N LYS A 32 1.08 -9.37 6.14
CA LYS A 32 2.16 -9.16 7.12
C LYS A 32 3.16 -8.13 6.61
N GLU A 33 3.57 -8.19 5.34
CA GLU A 33 4.44 -7.17 4.74
C GLU A 33 3.80 -5.77 4.80
N ILE A 34 2.52 -5.66 4.43
CA ILE A 34 1.75 -4.40 4.46
C ILE A 34 1.66 -3.86 5.89
N ALA A 35 1.45 -4.74 6.88
CA ALA A 35 1.37 -4.37 8.28
C ALA A 35 2.72 -3.87 8.82
N ASP A 36 3.82 -4.53 8.44
CA ASP A 36 5.18 -4.21 8.87
C ASP A 36 5.70 -2.93 8.20
N MET A 37 5.30 -2.66 6.96
CA MET A 37 5.77 -1.50 6.20
C MET A 37 5.20 -0.19 6.76
N LYS A 38 5.99 0.47 7.62
CA LYS A 38 5.68 1.75 8.26
C LYS A 38 6.40 2.92 7.60
N THR A 39 7.56 2.67 7.00
CA THR A 39 8.43 3.68 6.40
C THR A 39 8.70 3.35 4.94
N CYS A 40 8.81 4.39 4.13
CA CYS A 40 9.13 4.32 2.72
C CYS A 40 10.59 3.89 2.57
N PRO A 41 10.88 2.83 1.80
CA PRO A 41 12.24 2.35 1.61
C PRO A 41 13.14 3.35 0.87
N ASP A 42 12.57 4.21 0.02
CA ASP A 42 13.32 5.20 -0.76
C ASP A 42 13.77 6.42 0.06
N CYS A 43 12.94 6.93 0.97
CA CYS A 43 13.21 8.21 1.65
C CYS A 43 13.05 8.18 3.17
N GLY A 44 12.70 7.04 3.76
CA GLY A 44 12.50 6.87 5.21
C GLY A 44 11.25 7.56 5.78
N ALA A 45 10.47 8.26 4.93
CA ALA A 45 9.24 8.93 5.35
C ALA A 45 8.13 7.92 5.71
N PRO A 46 7.13 8.28 6.52
CA PRO A 46 6.04 7.36 6.85
C PRO A 46 5.19 6.98 5.63
N ILE A 47 4.70 5.74 5.60
CA ILE A 47 3.76 5.25 4.57
C ILE A 47 2.31 5.50 4.99
N ARG A 48 1.49 5.93 4.04
CA ARG A 48 0.03 5.98 4.11
C ARG A 48 -0.56 4.70 3.53
N ARG A 49 -1.56 4.18 4.22
CA ARG A 49 -2.28 2.95 3.85
C ARG A 49 -3.72 3.34 3.55
N ARG A 50 -4.22 2.99 2.37
CA ARG A 50 -5.62 3.18 2.00
C ARG A 50 -6.22 1.86 1.55
N PHE A 51 -7.44 1.61 2.00
CA PHE A 51 -8.24 0.44 1.65
C PHE A 51 -9.41 0.95 0.81
N PHE A 52 -9.64 0.32 -0.35
CA PHE A 52 -10.70 0.65 -1.28
C PHE A 52 -11.59 -0.56 -1.56
#